data_AF-A0A0S4FMY3-F1
#
_entry.id   AF-A0A0S4FMY3-F1
#
_cell.length_a   1.000
_cell.length_b   1.000
_cell.length_c   1.000
_cell.angle_alpha   90.00
_cell.angle_beta   90.00
_cell.angle_gamma   90.00
#
_symmetry.space_group_name_H-M   'P 1'
#
loop_
_entity.id
_entity.type
_entity.pdbx_description
1 polymer ?
#
loop_
_entity_poly.entity_id
_entity_poly.type
_entity_poly.pdbx_seq_one_letter_code
_entity_poly.pdbx_strand_id
1 'polypeptide(L)'
;MLEVCRTFKMKAVILAQASSELAGSDLLNLKISDFTEGIKEVYDDNGDLRRICQLSLERKKTHVKFTTFFNEEAVRAIERYLEFEREDIKPDDALFSRYKSGGNHMTPMAIQQSYRDINKFLNWEPDEDGFYRATSHMLRKFFNTQLINAGMAEEIREHMMGHKFKDRVRDAYYLADPDDLRKTYLRYIDYLNVKSSPVKYSSDEIRELQQLVAGMKKELKELKGET
;
A
#
# COMPACT_ATOMS: atom_id res chain seq x y z
N MET A 1 12.40 -7.48 -0.43
CA MET A 1 11.18 -8.32 -0.29
C MET A 1 10.41 -8.45 -1.61
N LEU A 2 9.98 -7.37 -2.25
CA LEU A 2 9.18 -7.44 -3.49
C LEU A 2 9.91 -8.08 -4.67
N GLU A 3 11.23 -7.89 -4.76
CA GLU A 3 12.06 -8.43 -5.86
C GLU A 3 12.12 -9.96 -5.89
N VAL A 4 12.02 -10.59 -4.71
CA VAL A 4 12.08 -12.04 -4.57
C VAL A 4 10.71 -12.72 -4.67
N CYS A 5 9.64 -11.92 -4.81
CA CYS A 5 8.29 -12.45 -5.01
C CYS A 5 8.16 -13.05 -6.41
N ARG A 6 7.88 -14.36 -6.47
CA ARG A 6 7.82 -15.12 -7.73
C ARG A 6 6.56 -14.84 -8.56
N THR A 7 5.48 -14.39 -7.92
CA THR A 7 4.18 -14.15 -8.57
C THR A 7 3.79 -12.68 -8.45
N PHE A 8 3.10 -12.16 -9.46
CA PHE A 8 2.41 -10.88 -9.41
C PHE A 8 1.38 -10.87 -8.29
N LYS A 9 0.69 -12.00 -8.06
CA LYS A 9 -0.26 -12.14 -6.95
C LYS A 9 0.37 -11.83 -5.60
N MET A 10 1.55 -12.38 -5.29
CA MET A 10 2.17 -12.14 -3.99
C MET A 10 2.70 -10.71 -3.86
N LYS A 11 3.20 -10.10 -4.96
CA LYS A 11 3.56 -8.67 -4.99
C LYS A 11 2.34 -7.80 -4.70
N ALA A 12 1.20 -8.09 -5.33
CA ALA A 12 -0.06 -7.41 -5.14
C ALA A 12 -0.56 -7.55 -3.69
N VAL A 13 -0.51 -8.76 -3.11
CA VAL A 13 -0.87 -9.00 -1.70
C VAL A 13 0.00 -8.15 -0.75
N ILE A 14 1.32 -8.14 -0.93
CA ILE A 14 2.22 -7.38 -0.05
C ILE A 14 1.93 -5.88 -0.14
N LEU A 15 1.81 -5.34 -1.35
CA LEU A 15 1.56 -3.91 -1.56
C LEU A 15 0.18 -3.49 -1.08
N ALA A 16 -0.83 -4.33 -1.29
CA ALA A 16 -2.17 -4.12 -0.73
C ALA A 16 -2.12 -4.06 0.80
N GLN A 17 -1.42 -5.00 1.46
CA GLN A 17 -1.28 -5.00 2.92
C GLN A 17 -0.48 -3.81 3.45
N ALA A 18 0.58 -3.41 2.75
CA ALA A 18 1.41 -2.28 3.13
C ALA A 18 0.69 -0.93 3.01
N SER A 19 -0.28 -0.81 2.10
CA SER A 19 -0.96 0.46 1.78
C SER A 19 -2.36 0.62 2.38
N SER A 20 -3.01 -0.48 2.80
CA SER A 20 -4.39 -0.48 3.35
C SER A 20 -4.48 -1.02 4.77
N GLU A 21 -3.39 -1.61 5.25
CA GLU A 21 -3.31 -2.28 6.54
C GLU A 21 -4.25 -3.48 6.73
N LEU A 22 -4.95 -3.93 5.69
CA LEU A 22 -5.93 -5.00 5.83
C LEU A 22 -5.34 -6.25 6.51
N ALA A 23 -6.04 -6.74 7.54
CA ALA A 23 -5.69 -8.03 8.10
C ALA A 23 -5.78 -9.09 7.00
N GLY A 24 -4.90 -10.10 7.05
CA GLY A 24 -4.90 -11.15 6.03
C GLY A 24 -6.26 -11.79 5.80
N SER A 25 -7.10 -11.91 6.84
CA SER A 25 -8.47 -12.39 6.69
C SER A 25 -9.35 -11.45 5.88
N ASP A 26 -9.29 -10.14 6.08
CA ASP A 26 -10.19 -9.21 5.39
C ASP A 26 -9.73 -9.01 3.94
N LEU A 27 -8.41 -8.92 3.72
CA LEU A 27 -7.84 -8.88 2.37
C LEU A 27 -8.26 -10.08 1.52
N LEU A 28 -8.25 -11.29 2.12
CA LEU A 28 -8.65 -12.51 1.42
C LEU A 28 -10.14 -12.55 1.09
N ASN A 29 -10.98 -11.78 1.78
CA ASN A 29 -12.42 -11.76 1.52
C ASN A 29 -12.84 -10.69 0.51
N LEU A 30 -11.91 -9.88 0.02
CA LEU A 30 -12.19 -8.93 -1.06
C LEU A 30 -12.56 -9.67 -2.33
N LYS A 31 -13.56 -9.13 -3.03
CA LYS A 31 -13.96 -9.54 -4.37
C LYS A 31 -13.31 -8.66 -5.44
N ILE A 32 -13.36 -9.12 -6.68
CA ILE A 32 -12.96 -8.31 -7.84
C ILE A 32 -13.81 -7.04 -7.91
N SER A 33 -15.12 -7.15 -7.69
CA SER A 33 -16.06 -6.02 -7.68
C SER A 33 -15.64 -4.93 -6.68
N ASP A 34 -15.28 -5.32 -5.46
CA ASP A 34 -14.85 -4.38 -4.41
C ASP A 34 -13.65 -3.55 -4.87
N PHE A 35 -12.70 -4.20 -5.56
CA PHE A 35 -11.54 -3.52 -6.12
C PHE A 35 -11.92 -2.60 -7.27
N THR A 36 -12.65 -3.11 -8.28
CA THR A 36 -12.97 -2.35 -9.50
C THR A 36 -13.89 -1.17 -9.23
N GLU A 37 -14.88 -1.33 -8.36
CA GLU A 37 -15.81 -0.26 -7.96
C GLU A 37 -15.14 0.75 -7.03
N GLY A 38 -14.13 0.30 -6.28
CA GLY A 38 -13.34 1.16 -5.40
C GLY A 38 -12.34 2.04 -6.12
N ILE A 39 -12.00 1.79 -7.39
CA ILE A 39 -11.04 2.61 -8.15
C ILE A 39 -11.52 4.05 -8.26
N LYS A 40 -10.65 4.98 -7.88
CA LYS A 40 -10.88 6.42 -8.00
C LYS A 40 -9.64 7.13 -8.53
N GLU A 41 -9.87 8.05 -9.46
CA GLU A 41 -8.89 9.03 -9.90
C GLU A 41 -9.17 10.35 -9.19
N VAL A 42 -8.19 10.83 -8.43
CA VAL A 42 -8.33 11.97 -7.53
C VAL A 42 -7.06 12.81 -7.56
N TYR A 43 -7.19 14.12 -7.43
CA TYR A 43 -6.04 15.00 -7.31
C TYR A 43 -5.64 15.11 -5.83
N ASP A 44 -4.34 15.03 -5.55
CA ASP A 44 -3.82 15.35 -4.22
C ASP A 44 -3.64 16.86 -4.01
N ASP A 45 -3.18 17.26 -2.81
CA ASP A 45 -3.02 18.66 -2.44
C ASP A 45 -1.95 19.39 -3.29
N ASN A 46 -1.07 18.65 -3.99
CA ASN A 46 -0.08 19.20 -4.92
C ASN A 46 -0.64 19.36 -6.34
N GLY A 47 -1.86 18.87 -6.59
CA GLY A 47 -2.47 18.84 -7.92
C GLY A 47 -2.02 17.67 -8.78
N ASP A 48 -1.33 16.67 -8.20
CA ASP A 48 -0.93 15.47 -8.93
C ASP A 48 -2.12 14.51 -9.04
N LEU A 49 -2.35 13.97 -10.24
CA LEU A 49 -3.38 12.95 -10.46
C LEU A 49 -2.95 11.65 -9.78
N ARG A 50 -3.77 11.18 -8.84
CA ARG A 50 -3.57 9.94 -8.10
C ARG A 50 -4.64 8.91 -8.45
N ARG A 51 -4.22 7.66 -8.67
CA ARG A 51 -5.15 6.54 -8.90
C ARG A 51 -5.12 5.55 -7.73
N ILE A 52 -6.13 5.64 -6.87
CA ILE A 52 -6.25 4.85 -5.64
C ILE A 52 -7.46 3.93 -5.70
N CYS A 53 -7.55 2.97 -4.79
CA CYS A 53 -8.77 2.19 -4.56
C CYS A 53 -9.30 2.51 -3.16
N GLN A 54 -10.54 2.95 -3.03
CA GLN A 54 -11.21 3.18 -1.76
C GLN A 54 -12.12 1.99 -1.43
N LEU A 55 -11.94 1.41 -0.24
CA LEU A 55 -12.66 0.22 0.21
C LEU A 55 -13.44 0.54 1.47
N SER A 56 -14.75 0.31 1.45
CA SER A 56 -15.63 0.37 2.62
C SER A 56 -15.97 -1.05 3.07
N LEU A 57 -15.44 -1.47 4.22
CA LEU A 57 -15.46 -2.86 4.66
C LEU A 57 -16.06 -2.99 6.05
N GLU A 58 -16.47 -4.21 6.39
CA GLU A 58 -16.90 -4.58 7.74
C GLU A 58 -16.07 -5.76 8.25
N ARG A 59 -15.46 -5.60 9.43
CA ARG A 59 -14.67 -6.65 10.07
C ARG A 59 -15.57 -7.83 10.45
N LYS A 60 -15.25 -9.03 9.96
CA LYS A 60 -16.04 -10.25 10.25
C LYS A 60 -16.20 -10.57 11.74
N LYS A 61 -15.17 -10.33 12.56
CA LYS A 61 -15.18 -10.71 13.98
C LYS A 61 -15.84 -9.66 14.87
N THR A 62 -15.68 -8.39 14.53
CA THR A 62 -16.03 -7.27 15.42
C THR A 62 -17.20 -6.46 14.91
N HIS A 63 -17.63 -6.68 13.66
CA HIS A 63 -18.66 -5.91 12.94
C HIS A 63 -18.38 -4.41 12.84
N VAL A 64 -17.11 -4.03 12.99
CA VAL A 64 -16.68 -2.64 12.84
C VAL A 64 -16.63 -2.33 11.36
N LYS A 65 -17.39 -1.31 10.95
CA LYS A 65 -17.31 -0.72 9.61
C LYS A 65 -16.13 0.24 9.55
N PHE A 66 -15.39 0.19 8.47
CA PHE A 66 -14.22 1.05 8.27
C PHE A 66 -13.97 1.31 6.80
N THR A 67 -13.34 2.44 6.51
CA THR A 67 -12.86 2.77 5.18
C THR A 67 -11.33 2.71 5.15
N THR A 68 -10.77 2.04 4.15
CA THR A 68 -9.33 2.02 3.89
C THR A 68 -9.05 2.19 2.40
N PHE A 69 -7.78 2.23 2.02
CA PHE A 69 -7.35 2.57 0.68
C PHE A 69 -6.19 1.70 0.19
N PHE A 70 -6.15 1.39 -1.11
CA PHE A 70 -4.93 0.98 -1.79
C PHE A 70 -4.32 2.19 -2.49
N ASN A 71 -3.02 2.40 -2.28
CA ASN A 71 -2.27 3.40 -3.02
C ASN A 71 -2.05 2.97 -4.48
N GLU A 72 -1.51 3.86 -5.29
CA GLU A 72 -1.27 3.59 -6.71
C GLU A 72 -0.33 2.42 -6.96
N GLU A 73 0.63 2.20 -6.05
CA GLU A 73 1.56 1.07 -6.16
C GLU A 73 0.82 -0.26 -6.03
N ALA A 74 -0.07 -0.36 -5.05
CA ALA A 74 -0.91 -1.53 -4.83
C ALA A 74 -1.94 -1.71 -5.95
N VAL A 75 -2.60 -0.63 -6.40
CA VAL A 75 -3.53 -0.68 -7.53
C VAL A 75 -2.84 -1.25 -8.77
N ARG A 76 -1.70 -0.69 -9.17
CA ARG A 76 -0.93 -1.17 -10.33
C ARG A 76 -0.48 -2.63 -10.19
N ALA A 77 -0.13 -3.05 -8.97
CA ALA A 77 0.28 -4.43 -8.73
C ALA A 77 -0.89 -5.41 -8.81
N ILE A 78 -2.06 -5.03 -8.29
CA ILE A 78 -3.28 -5.82 -8.40
C ILE A 78 -3.69 -5.95 -9.87
N GLU A 79 -3.68 -4.87 -10.64
CA GLU A 79 -4.00 -4.90 -12.07
C GLU A 79 -3.10 -5.83 -12.86
N ARG A 80 -1.78 -5.77 -12.64
CA ARG A 80 -0.85 -6.71 -13.27
C ARG A 80 -1.13 -8.16 -12.88
N TYR A 81 -1.48 -8.41 -11.63
CA TYR A 81 -1.86 -9.74 -11.21
C TYR A 81 -3.12 -10.22 -11.95
N LEU A 82 -4.14 -9.37 -12.06
CA LEU A 82 -5.37 -9.69 -12.80
C LEU A 82 -5.07 -9.92 -14.28
N GLU A 83 -4.25 -9.08 -14.90
CA GLU A 83 -3.91 -9.17 -16.33
C GLU A 83 -3.09 -10.43 -16.66
N PHE A 84 -2.04 -10.74 -15.88
CA PHE A 84 -1.06 -11.76 -16.26
C PHE A 84 -1.28 -13.13 -15.60
N GLU A 85 -2.05 -13.23 -14.52
CA GLU A 85 -2.23 -14.50 -13.80
C GLU A 85 -3.69 -14.96 -13.69
N ARG A 86 -4.68 -14.13 -13.99
CA ARG A 86 -6.09 -14.53 -13.95
C ARG A 86 -6.63 -14.83 -15.33
N GLU A 87 -7.57 -15.77 -15.36
CA GLU A 87 -8.31 -16.21 -16.54
C GLU A 87 -9.80 -16.03 -16.22
N ASP A 88 -10.59 -15.57 -17.20
CA ASP A 88 -12.05 -15.42 -17.11
C ASP A 88 -12.54 -14.71 -15.82
N ILE A 89 -12.01 -13.52 -15.57
CA ILE A 89 -12.30 -12.74 -14.35
C ILE A 89 -13.79 -12.44 -14.22
N LYS A 90 -14.37 -12.81 -13.07
CA LYS A 90 -15.76 -12.46 -12.71
C LYS A 90 -15.79 -11.49 -11.55
N PRO A 91 -16.74 -10.53 -11.51
CA PRO A 91 -16.84 -9.56 -10.41
C PRO A 91 -16.95 -10.20 -9.03
N ASP A 92 -17.67 -11.32 -8.94
CA ASP A 92 -17.94 -11.99 -7.67
C ASP A 92 -16.83 -12.94 -7.19
N ASP A 93 -15.81 -13.15 -8.01
CA ASP A 93 -14.63 -13.94 -7.61
C ASP A 93 -13.87 -13.23 -6.50
N ALA A 94 -13.18 -14.01 -5.67
CA ALA A 94 -12.18 -13.45 -4.78
C ALA A 94 -11.12 -12.68 -5.58
N LEU A 95 -10.76 -11.50 -5.08
CA LEU A 95 -9.69 -10.67 -5.63
C LEU A 95 -8.41 -11.51 -5.70
N PHE A 96 -7.97 -12.04 -4.56
CA PHE A 96 -6.85 -12.98 -4.48
C PHE A 96 -7.32 -14.43 -4.45
N SER A 97 -7.63 -14.98 -5.63
CA SER A 97 -8.15 -16.34 -5.80
C SER A 97 -7.09 -17.43 -5.61
N ARG A 98 -7.55 -18.60 -5.17
CA ARG A 98 -6.74 -19.82 -5.06
C ARG A 98 -6.25 -20.28 -6.44
N TYR A 99 -7.11 -20.25 -7.45
CA TYR A 99 -6.84 -20.71 -8.81
C TYR A 99 -6.91 -19.57 -9.82
N LYS A 100 -6.24 -19.71 -10.97
CA LYS A 100 -6.21 -18.69 -12.03
C LYS A 100 -7.61 -18.40 -12.60
N SER A 101 -8.41 -19.45 -12.74
CA SER A 101 -9.81 -19.40 -13.18
C SER A 101 -10.79 -18.76 -12.19
N GLY A 102 -10.29 -18.23 -11.06
CA GLY A 102 -11.11 -17.51 -10.08
C GLY A 102 -11.75 -18.39 -9.00
N GLY A 103 -12.96 -18.00 -8.57
CA GLY A 103 -13.69 -18.61 -7.47
C GLY A 103 -13.16 -18.23 -6.08
N ASN A 104 -12.92 -19.25 -5.25
CA ASN A 104 -12.61 -19.07 -3.83
C ASN A 104 -11.25 -18.39 -3.60
N HIS A 105 -11.18 -17.62 -2.51
CA HIS A 105 -9.98 -16.94 -2.08
C HIS A 105 -8.84 -17.91 -1.72
N MET A 106 -7.60 -17.41 -1.78
CA MET A 106 -6.44 -18.12 -1.22
C MET A 106 -6.65 -18.43 0.27
N THR A 107 -6.06 -19.52 0.74
CA THR A 107 -6.14 -19.84 2.17
C THR A 107 -5.17 -18.96 2.96
N PRO A 108 -5.47 -18.63 4.24
CA PRO A 108 -4.51 -17.95 5.12
C PRO A 108 -3.17 -18.67 5.21
N MET A 109 -3.19 -20.01 5.18
CA MET A 109 -2.00 -20.86 5.18
C MET A 109 -1.14 -20.67 3.93
N ALA A 110 -1.74 -20.48 2.75
CA ALA A 110 -1.00 -20.21 1.51
C ALA A 110 -0.27 -18.86 1.58
N ILE A 111 -0.89 -17.83 2.14
CA ILE A 111 -0.23 -16.53 2.38
C ILE A 111 0.93 -16.70 3.36
N GLN A 112 0.69 -17.38 4.49
CA GLN A 112 1.74 -17.63 5.49
C GLN A 112 2.94 -18.39 4.90
N GLN A 113 2.67 -19.43 4.11
CA GLN A 113 3.72 -20.19 3.44
C GLN A 113 4.49 -19.32 2.44
N SER A 114 3.80 -18.48 1.68
CA SER A 114 4.44 -17.54 0.74
C SER A 114 5.39 -16.59 1.48
N TYR A 115 5.01 -16.10 2.67
CA TYR A 115 5.91 -15.31 3.52
C TYR A 115 7.10 -16.11 4.04
N ARG A 116 6.91 -17.37 4.46
CA ARG A 116 8.02 -18.24 4.87
C ARG A 116 9.01 -18.46 3.75
N ASP A 117 8.53 -18.68 2.53
CA ASP A 117 9.37 -18.87 1.35
C ASP A 117 10.17 -17.60 1.02
N ILE A 118 9.56 -16.42 1.19
CA ILE A 118 10.26 -15.13 1.05
C ILE A 118 11.37 -14.98 2.09
N ASN A 119 11.11 -15.26 3.37
CA ASN A 119 12.15 -15.19 4.41
C ASN A 119 13.29 -16.17 4.11
N LYS A 120 12.96 -17.41 3.74
CA LYS A 120 13.94 -18.44 3.37
C LYS A 120 14.81 -18.00 2.19
N PHE A 121 14.21 -17.45 1.15
CA PHE A 121 14.95 -17.00 -0.04
C PHE A 121 15.88 -15.81 0.26
N LEU A 122 15.49 -14.93 1.18
CA LEU A 122 16.31 -13.80 1.62
C LEU A 122 17.33 -14.17 2.70
N ASN A 123 17.38 -15.44 3.11
CA ASN A 123 18.16 -15.90 4.26
C ASN A 123 17.86 -15.11 5.54
N TRP A 124 16.59 -14.73 5.72
CA TRP A 124 16.10 -14.08 6.93
C TRP A 124 15.69 -15.13 7.94
N GLU A 125 16.60 -15.38 8.88
CA GLU A 125 16.33 -16.22 10.03
C GLU A 125 15.33 -15.53 10.97
N PRO A 126 14.49 -16.33 11.65
CA PRO A 126 13.71 -15.82 12.77
C PRO A 126 14.61 -15.17 13.82
N ASP A 127 14.07 -14.22 14.58
CA ASP A 127 14.77 -13.71 15.77
C ASP A 127 14.85 -14.77 16.88
N GLU A 128 15.46 -14.40 18.01
CA GLU A 128 15.66 -15.28 19.18
C GLU A 128 14.36 -15.86 19.72
N ASP A 129 13.24 -15.14 19.55
CA ASP A 129 11.90 -15.54 19.98
C ASP A 129 11.14 -16.35 18.89
N GLY A 130 11.77 -16.58 17.73
CA GLY A 130 11.20 -17.34 16.62
C GLY A 130 10.28 -16.54 15.70
N PHE A 131 10.29 -15.20 15.76
CA PHE A 131 9.50 -14.36 14.87
C PHE A 131 10.19 -14.10 13.53
N TYR A 132 9.46 -14.33 12.44
CA TYR A 132 9.93 -14.04 11.09
C TYR A 132 9.90 -12.55 10.76
N ARG A 133 10.91 -12.09 10.00
CA ARG A 133 11.05 -10.69 9.57
C ARG A 133 9.97 -10.25 8.56
N ALA A 134 9.61 -11.12 7.61
CA ALA A 134 8.54 -10.86 6.65
C ALA A 134 7.28 -11.63 7.03
N THR A 135 6.24 -10.92 7.48
CA THR A 135 4.90 -11.51 7.70
C THR A 135 3.82 -10.51 7.33
N SER A 136 2.60 -11.01 7.13
CA SER A 136 1.40 -10.16 7.00
C SER A 136 1.24 -9.20 8.20
N HIS A 137 1.59 -9.65 9.41
CA HIS A 137 1.49 -8.80 10.59
C HIS A 137 2.53 -7.66 10.58
N MET A 138 3.74 -7.92 10.07
CA MET A 138 4.78 -6.90 9.94
C MET A 138 4.40 -5.81 8.93
N LEU A 139 3.69 -6.13 7.85
CA LEU A 139 3.17 -5.11 6.93
C LEU A 139 2.09 -4.25 7.59
N ARG A 140 1.26 -4.85 8.45
CA ARG A 140 0.30 -4.10 9.28
C ARG A 140 1.04 -3.13 10.22
N LYS A 141 2.10 -3.62 10.88
CA LYS A 141 2.95 -2.78 11.74
C LYS A 141 3.64 -1.66 10.96
N PHE A 142 4.11 -1.95 9.74
CA PHE A 142 4.72 -0.96 8.85
C PHE A 142 3.76 0.21 8.60
N PHE A 143 2.54 -0.04 8.12
CA PHE A 143 1.55 1.00 7.87
C PHE A 143 1.34 1.88 9.10
N ASN A 144 0.99 1.28 10.25
CA ASN A 144 0.75 2.04 11.47
C ASN A 144 1.98 2.88 11.88
N THR A 145 3.17 2.28 11.83
CA THR A 145 4.41 2.96 12.24
C THR A 145 4.72 4.13 11.32
N GLN A 146 4.60 3.96 10.00
CA GLN A 146 4.83 5.04 9.03
C GLN A 146 3.89 6.22 9.27
N LEU A 147 2.62 5.96 9.53
CA LEU A 147 1.62 7.00 9.75
C LEU A 147 1.73 7.65 11.13
N ILE A 148 2.11 6.91 12.17
CA ILE A 148 2.48 7.47 13.47
C ILE A 148 3.64 8.45 13.31
N ASN A 149 4.71 8.02 12.64
CA ASN A 149 5.92 8.84 12.46
C ASN A 149 5.66 10.08 11.60
N ALA A 150 4.74 10.01 10.64
CA ALA A 150 4.32 11.15 9.83
C ALA A 150 3.35 12.09 10.58
N GLY A 151 2.84 11.69 11.76
CA GLY A 151 1.96 12.52 12.59
C GLY A 151 0.48 12.45 12.22
N MET A 152 0.01 11.38 11.59
CA MET A 152 -1.44 11.18 11.37
C MET A 152 -2.14 11.00 12.71
N ALA A 153 -3.31 11.62 12.90
CA ALA A 153 -4.12 11.46 14.12
C ALA A 153 -4.45 9.99 14.40
N GLU A 154 -4.39 9.59 15.68
CA GLU A 154 -4.63 8.20 16.10
C GLU A 154 -6.01 7.72 15.70
N GLU A 155 -7.03 8.56 15.85
CA GLU A 155 -8.39 8.19 15.54
C GLU A 155 -8.60 7.87 14.05
N ILE A 156 -7.94 8.60 13.16
CA ILE A 156 -8.01 8.35 11.71
C ILE A 156 -7.33 7.02 11.39
N ARG A 157 -6.16 6.76 11.98
CA ARG A 157 -5.44 5.49 11.81
C ARG A 157 -6.26 4.32 12.34
N GLU A 158 -6.79 4.41 13.56
CA GLU A 158 -7.61 3.38 14.19
C GLU A 158 -8.91 3.11 13.41
N HIS A 159 -9.49 4.13 12.78
CA HIS A 159 -10.58 3.96 11.83
C HIS A 159 -10.13 3.17 10.60
N MET A 160 -9.07 3.60 9.89
CA MET A 160 -8.55 2.90 8.71
C MET A 160 -8.14 1.45 9.03
N MET A 161 -7.70 1.22 10.28
CA MET A 161 -7.41 -0.09 10.85
C MET A 161 -8.65 -0.95 11.07
N GLY A 162 -9.85 -0.40 11.12
CA GLY A 162 -11.06 -1.09 11.57
C GLY A 162 -10.95 -1.59 13.01
N HIS A 163 -10.29 -0.83 13.88
CA HIS A 163 -10.24 -1.09 15.31
C HIS A 163 -11.47 -0.52 16.02
N LYS A 164 -11.84 -1.11 17.17
CA LYS A 164 -12.92 -0.56 17.99
C LYS A 164 -12.41 0.65 18.74
N PHE A 165 -13.10 1.77 18.65
CA PHE A 165 -12.82 2.89 19.53
C PHE A 165 -13.23 2.53 20.97
N LYS A 166 -12.46 3.03 21.94
CA LYS A 166 -12.80 2.86 23.37
C LYS A 166 -14.08 3.61 23.75
N ASP A 167 -14.43 4.65 22.99
CA ASP A 167 -15.57 5.53 23.24
C ASP A 167 -16.58 5.44 22.07
N ARG A 168 -17.77 4.91 22.36
CA ARG A 168 -18.85 4.65 21.37
C ARG A 168 -19.40 5.92 20.72
N VAL A 169 -19.22 7.09 21.32
CA VAL A 169 -19.67 8.36 20.73
C VAL A 169 -18.74 8.79 19.59
N ARG A 170 -17.45 8.43 19.66
CA ARG A 170 -16.47 8.69 18.60
C ARG A 170 -16.67 7.77 17.39
N ASP A 171 -17.11 6.53 17.59
CA ASP A 171 -17.47 5.60 16.50
C ASP A 171 -18.48 6.22 15.52
N ALA A 172 -19.48 6.96 16.03
CA ALA A 172 -20.52 7.58 15.21
C ALA A 172 -20.05 8.83 14.47
N TYR A 173 -19.10 9.59 15.04
CA TYR A 173 -18.49 10.76 14.41
C TYR A 173 -17.44 10.39 13.34
N TYR A 174 -16.71 9.28 13.54
CA TYR A 174 -15.70 8.77 12.61
C TYR A 174 -16.24 7.88 11.49
N LEU A 175 -17.56 7.71 11.39
CA LEU A 175 -18.22 7.54 10.09
C LEU A 175 -17.92 8.70 9.12
N ALA A 176 -17.15 9.71 9.56
CA ALA A 176 -16.25 10.58 8.82
C ALA A 176 -16.41 10.42 7.32
N ASP A 177 -16.94 11.49 6.73
CA ASP A 177 -17.12 11.65 5.30
C ASP A 177 -16.00 10.90 4.56
N PRO A 178 -16.33 9.87 3.76
CA PRO A 178 -15.35 9.10 3.03
C PRO A 178 -14.40 9.97 2.19
N ASP A 179 -14.82 11.20 1.86
CA ASP A 179 -14.00 12.20 1.19
C ASP A 179 -12.91 12.79 2.09
N ASP A 180 -13.18 13.05 3.36
CA ASP A 180 -12.18 13.58 4.31
C ASP A 180 -11.16 12.52 4.71
N LEU A 181 -11.60 11.26 4.86
CA LEU A 181 -10.68 10.13 5.03
C LEU A 181 -9.77 9.97 3.81
N ARG A 182 -10.32 10.12 2.60
CA ARG A 182 -9.54 10.06 1.36
C ARG A 182 -8.53 11.21 1.27
N LYS A 183 -8.96 12.46 1.49
CA LYS A 183 -8.05 13.62 1.51
C LYS A 183 -6.93 13.41 2.52
N THR A 184 -7.27 12.89 3.69
CA THR A 184 -6.27 12.58 4.72
C THR A 184 -5.32 11.50 4.23
N TYR A 185 -5.82 10.38 3.69
CA TYR A 185 -4.97 9.34 3.13
C TYR A 185 -4.00 9.88 2.07
N LEU A 186 -4.47 10.72 1.15
CA LEU A 186 -3.65 11.33 0.10
C LEU A 186 -2.48 12.15 0.66
N ARG A 187 -2.66 12.88 1.76
CA ARG A 187 -1.55 13.61 2.43
C ARG A 187 -0.43 12.70 2.92
N TYR A 188 -0.73 11.43 3.20
CA TYR A 188 0.23 10.48 3.76
C TYR A 188 0.64 9.37 2.78
N ILE A 189 0.08 9.33 1.57
CA ILE A 189 0.23 8.22 0.61
C ILE A 189 1.71 7.93 0.29
N ASP A 190 2.55 8.97 0.21
CA ASP A 190 3.98 8.84 -0.11
C ASP A 190 4.76 8.08 0.96
N TYR A 191 4.34 8.16 2.24
CA TYR A 191 4.99 7.43 3.34
C TYR A 191 4.68 5.93 3.31
N LEU A 192 3.70 5.52 2.51
CA LEU A 192 3.22 4.14 2.38
C LEU A 192 3.75 3.44 1.12
N ASN A 193 4.44 4.16 0.23
CA ASN A 193 5.08 3.56 -0.94
C ASN A 193 6.26 2.66 -0.51
N VAL A 194 6.26 1.41 -0.98
CA VAL A 194 7.28 0.42 -0.61
C VAL A 194 8.47 0.50 -1.54
N LYS A 195 8.24 0.77 -2.83
CA LYS A 195 9.30 1.29 -3.70
C LYS A 195 9.57 2.72 -3.27
N SER A 196 10.84 3.02 -3.02
CA SER A 196 11.27 4.37 -2.67
C SER A 196 10.54 5.38 -3.56
N SER A 197 9.80 6.30 -2.95
CA SER A 197 9.52 7.56 -3.63
C SER A 197 10.83 8.07 -4.24
N PRO A 198 10.80 8.75 -5.40
CA PRO A 198 11.97 9.51 -5.82
C PRO A 198 12.42 10.30 -4.60
N VAL A 199 13.70 10.15 -4.25
CA VAL A 199 14.32 10.81 -3.09
C VAL A 199 13.75 12.22 -3.02
N LYS A 200 13.00 12.55 -1.95
CA LYS A 200 12.61 13.94 -1.69
C LYS A 200 13.90 14.63 -1.28
N TYR A 201 14.69 15.03 -2.27
CA TYR A 201 15.83 15.89 -2.08
C TYR A 201 15.32 17.14 -1.35
N SER A 202 16.00 17.53 -0.29
CA SER A 202 15.74 18.82 0.34
C SER A 202 15.87 19.93 -0.69
N SER A 203 15.19 21.06 -0.48
CA SER A 203 15.35 22.21 -1.39
C SER A 203 16.81 22.64 -1.51
N ASP A 204 17.59 22.41 -0.45
CA ASP A 204 19.01 22.74 -0.38
C ASP A 204 19.84 21.80 -1.27
N GLU A 205 19.59 20.49 -1.24
CA GLU A 205 20.24 19.52 -2.14
C GLU A 205 19.90 19.77 -3.61
N ILE A 206 18.65 20.16 -3.92
CA ILE A 206 18.26 20.55 -5.28
C ILE A 206 19.00 21.81 -5.72
N ARG A 207 19.13 22.80 -4.82
CA ARG A 207 19.82 24.07 -5.11
C ARG A 207 21.31 23.85 -5.34
N GLU A 208 21.94 23.00 -4.55
CA GLU A 208 23.35 22.62 -4.71
C GLU A 208 23.59 21.90 -6.05
N LEU A 209 22.73 20.95 -6.40
CA LEU A 209 22.81 20.25 -7.70
C LEU A 209 22.62 21.22 -8.88
N GLN A 210 21.70 22.18 -8.79
CA GLN A 210 21.50 23.19 -9.82
C GLN A 210 22.74 24.09 -9.99
N GLN A 211 23.38 24.49 -8.89
CA GLN A 211 24.62 25.27 -8.92
C GLN A 211 25.77 24.48 -9.55
N LEU A 212 25.91 23.19 -9.20
CA LEU A 212 26.93 22.32 -9.76
C LEU A 212 26.75 22.16 -11.28
N VAL A 213 25.52 21.91 -11.73
CA VAL A 213 25.19 21.78 -13.17
C VAL A 213 25.46 23.08 -13.92
N ALA A 214 25.14 24.24 -13.33
CA ALA A 214 25.43 25.54 -13.92
C ALA A 214 26.95 25.78 -14.07
N GLY A 215 27.73 25.43 -13.05
CA GLY A 215 29.19 25.51 -13.09
C GLY A 215 29.80 24.60 -14.17
N MET A 216 29.39 23.32 -14.19
CA MET A 216 29.86 22.37 -15.19
C MET A 216 29.49 22.78 -16.61
N LYS A 217 28.29 23.32 -16.84
CA LYS A 217 27.89 23.83 -18.17
C LYS A 217 28.75 25.01 -18.61
N LYS A 218 29.15 25.87 -17.69
CA LYS A 218 30.03 27.01 -17.98
C LYS A 218 31.43 26.54 -18.37
N GLU A 219 32.03 25.62 -17.60
CA GLU A 219 33.33 25.02 -17.94
C GLU A 219 33.28 24.28 -19.28
N LEU A 220 32.18 23.58 -19.57
CA LEU A 220 32.01 22.88 -20.85
C LEU A 220 31.92 23.85 -22.03
N LYS A 221 31.33 25.04 -21.83
CA LYS A 221 31.24 26.10 -22.84
C LYS A 221 32.60 26.74 -23.12
N GLU A 222 33.38 26.96 -22.06
CA GLU A 222 34.76 27.47 -22.12
C GLU A 222 35.68 26.47 -22.82
N LEU A 223 35.56 25.17 -22.53
CA LEU A 223 36.32 24.09 -23.20
C LEU A 223 35.93 23.89 -24.67
N LYS A 224 34.69 24.19 -25.04
CA LYS A 224 34.21 24.11 -26.42
C LYS A 224 34.49 25.37 -27.24
N GLY A 225 35.07 26.41 -26.64
CA GLY A 225 35.35 27.68 -27.33
C GLY A 225 34.10 28.45 -27.76
N GLU A 226 32.94 28.13 -27.19
CA GLU A 226 31.67 28.78 -27.46
C GLU A 226 31.46 29.94 -26.45
N THR A 227 32.20 31.04 -26.60
CA THR A 227 31.88 32.28 -25.87
C THR A 227 30.52 32.81 -26.29
#